data_AF-A0A8J2TJU2-F1
#
_entry.id   AF-A0A8J2TJU2-F1
#
_cell.length_a   1.000
_cell.length_b   1.000
_cell.length_c   1.000
_cell.angle_alpha   90.00
_cell.angle_beta   90.00
_cell.angle_gamma   90.00
#
_symmetry.space_group_name_H-M   'P 1'
#
loop_
_entity.id
_entity.type
_entity.pdbx_description
1 polymer ?
#
loop_
_entity_poly.entity_id
_entity_poly.type
_entity_poly.pdbx_seq_one_letter_code
_entity_poly.pdbx_strand_id
1 'polypeptide(L)'
;MQQGLNLIVVGLCVQYIPLVILGMNQDYISLNLSLSISISVLLTLLLGYYLLIRGCRRYCRGKGYSSRWGWLGLLNVFILPFFILLNNKNDNPSTTKDLEIDKFNKINYLEIILALLSIGLSMAYIFSSTAYLAVDKQDYNDLIKNLTFANFMILIVVFCFLFFLIRYIDNANLNWKYITGLDNSINYQIILTLAFFSYLFLRGFIRLLFYYLSLIFPDYVENYLNDNLYDNVSSQILYALASFILIFILEIIFNTIVLHKISIKKGIITGLLISSLICSLLWVTNFAAHFVMRVIVGILYLKTKNLMTPIVFSCLITLFDYIYNFFFNLKSDPTDFISISEYHKIAEASLGYRFLMLAISLPYLIYFIYKNWPTQNQMLPYFANQQKELNSFNN
;
A
#
# COMPACT_ATOMS: atom_id res chain seq x y z
N MET A 1 19.91 16.33 -1.91
CA MET A 1 18.52 15.87 -2.10
C MET A 1 17.90 15.33 -0.80
N GLN A 2 18.49 14.30 -0.16
CA GLN A 2 18.00 13.69 1.09
C GLN A 2 17.67 14.69 2.20
N GLN A 3 18.56 15.64 2.49
CA GLN A 3 18.32 16.68 3.50
C GLN A 3 17.11 17.57 3.19
N GLY A 4 16.79 17.78 1.90
CA GLY A 4 15.60 18.52 1.50
C GLY A 4 14.34 17.75 1.83
N LEU A 5 14.31 16.45 1.50
CA LEU A 5 13.18 15.58 1.84
C LEU A 5 12.97 15.44 3.35
N ASN A 6 14.05 15.26 4.13
CA ASN A 6 13.95 15.18 5.59
C ASN A 6 13.28 16.44 6.16
N LEU A 7 13.64 17.64 5.66
CA LEU A 7 13.01 18.88 6.08
C LEU A 7 11.54 18.98 5.68
N ILE A 8 11.17 18.45 4.50
CA ILE A 8 9.77 18.40 4.08
C ILE A 8 8.96 17.49 5.01
N VAL A 9 9.47 16.29 5.33
CA VAL A 9 8.83 15.34 6.25
C VAL A 9 8.65 15.96 7.64
N VAL A 10 9.71 16.56 8.19
CA VAL A 10 9.63 17.24 9.50
C VAL A 10 8.63 18.40 9.45
N GLY A 11 8.63 19.19 8.37
CA GLY A 11 7.67 20.27 8.17
C GLY A 11 6.22 19.78 8.18
N LEU A 12 5.93 18.69 7.47
CA LEU A 12 4.61 18.05 7.49
C LEU A 12 4.25 17.51 8.88
N CYS A 13 5.16 16.80 9.56
CA CYS A 13 4.90 16.28 10.90
C CYS A 13 4.58 17.42 11.88
N VAL A 14 5.37 18.49 11.88
CA VAL A 14 5.13 19.69 12.72
C VAL A 14 3.79 20.33 12.41
N GLN A 15 3.34 20.31 11.16
CA GLN A 15 2.08 20.88 10.74
C GLN A 15 0.86 20.02 11.15
N TYR A 16 0.94 18.70 10.94
CA TYR A 16 -0.22 17.82 11.06
C TYR A 16 -0.35 17.13 12.42
N ILE A 17 0.74 16.88 13.16
CA ILE A 17 0.67 16.26 14.50
C ILE A 17 -0.22 17.07 15.46
N PRO A 18 -0.10 18.40 15.57
CA PRO A 18 -0.97 19.19 16.43
C PRO A 18 -2.44 19.10 16.03
N LEU A 19 -2.73 19.09 14.73
CA LEU A 19 -4.10 18.95 14.21
C LEU A 19 -4.68 17.58 14.52
N VAL A 20 -3.90 16.51 14.41
CA VAL A 20 -4.31 15.15 14.78
C VAL A 20 -4.58 15.05 16.27
N ILE A 21 -3.70 15.59 17.12
CA ILE A 21 -3.88 15.60 18.58
C ILE A 21 -5.17 16.36 18.96
N LEU A 22 -5.46 17.48 18.30
CA LEU A 22 -6.71 18.20 18.51
C LEU A 22 -7.92 17.39 18.02
N GLY A 23 -7.84 16.77 16.84
CA GLY A 23 -8.91 15.94 16.30
C GLY A 23 -9.23 14.74 17.20
N MET A 24 -8.23 14.11 17.82
CA MET A 24 -8.43 13.00 18.75
C MET A 24 -9.08 13.41 20.09
N ASN A 25 -9.00 14.70 20.44
CA ASN A 25 -9.53 15.23 21.70
C ASN A 25 -10.80 16.07 21.49
N GLN A 26 -11.54 15.83 20.39
CA GLN A 26 -12.66 16.66 19.97
C GLN A 26 -13.73 16.83 21.06
N ASP A 27 -13.98 15.78 21.86
CA ASP A 27 -14.94 15.80 22.97
C ASP A 27 -14.52 16.74 24.10
N TYR A 28 -13.21 16.82 24.40
CA TYR A 28 -12.63 17.70 25.41
C TYR A 28 -12.53 19.16 24.97
N ILE A 29 -12.55 19.41 23.66
CA ILE A 29 -12.30 20.73 23.07
C ILE A 29 -13.60 21.55 22.94
N SER A 30 -14.76 20.93 23.18
CA SER A 30 -16.08 21.49 22.94
C SER A 30 -16.46 22.74 23.76
N LEU A 31 -15.61 23.27 24.65
CA LEU A 31 -16.06 24.33 25.57
C LEU A 31 -15.15 25.51 25.90
N ASN A 32 -13.95 25.64 25.32
CA ASN A 32 -13.18 26.89 25.21
C ASN A 32 -11.74 26.53 24.80
N LEU A 33 -11.45 26.52 23.50
CA LEU A 33 -10.09 26.43 23.02
C LEU A 33 -9.36 27.69 23.51
N SER A 34 -8.57 27.56 24.58
CA SER A 34 -7.86 28.69 25.16
C SER A 34 -7.04 29.38 24.07
N LEU A 35 -7.03 30.72 24.05
CA LEU A 35 -6.29 31.52 23.08
C LEU A 35 -4.83 31.03 22.93
N SER A 36 -4.23 30.56 24.02
CA SER A 36 -2.90 29.94 24.06
C SER A 36 -2.76 28.69 23.19
N ILE A 37 -3.74 27.79 23.20
CA ILE A 37 -3.70 26.58 22.36
C ILE A 37 -3.85 26.98 20.89
N SER A 38 -4.75 27.90 20.57
CA SER A 38 -4.93 28.43 19.20
C SER A 38 -3.65 29.07 18.66
N ILE A 39 -2.98 29.90 19.48
CA ILE A 39 -1.70 30.53 19.12
C ILE A 39 -0.61 29.47 18.94
N SER A 40 -0.53 28.48 19.83
CA SER A 40 0.44 27.38 19.73
C SER A 40 0.27 26.60 18.42
N VAL A 41 -0.98 26.26 18.07
CA VAL A 41 -1.29 25.55 16.83
C VAL A 41 -0.90 26.40 15.62
N LEU A 42 -1.27 27.68 15.61
CA LEU A 42 -0.87 28.60 14.53
C LEU A 42 0.65 28.69 14.37
N LEU A 43 1.40 28.81 15.48
CA LEU A 43 2.86 28.84 15.46
C LEU A 43 3.44 27.53 14.90
N THR A 44 2.90 26.38 15.30
CA THR A 44 3.34 25.09 14.73
C THR A 44 3.03 24.98 13.24
N LEU A 45 1.88 25.46 12.78
CA LEU A 45 1.55 25.50 11.35
C LEU A 45 2.53 26.37 10.56
N LEU A 46 2.81 27.59 11.04
CA LEU A 46 3.74 28.52 10.41
C LEU A 46 5.17 27.94 10.37
N LEU A 47 5.61 27.30 11.47
CA LEU A 47 6.89 26.62 11.54
C LEU A 47 6.95 25.46 10.53
N GLY A 48 5.87 24.67 10.43
CA GLY A 48 5.71 23.61 9.44
C GLY A 48 5.90 24.13 8.01
N TYR A 49 5.19 25.20 7.64
CA TYR A 49 5.32 25.85 6.32
C TYR A 49 6.74 26.36 6.04
N TYR A 50 7.38 26.99 7.03
CA TYR A 50 8.76 27.47 6.87
C TYR A 50 9.72 26.31 6.56
N LEU A 51 9.62 25.21 7.31
CA LEU A 51 10.44 24.01 7.10
C LEU A 51 10.15 23.36 5.74
N LEU A 52 8.87 23.33 5.33
CA LEU A 52 8.43 22.75 4.08
C LEU A 52 8.99 23.54 2.87
N ILE A 53 8.83 24.87 2.85
CA ILE A 53 9.42 25.75 1.82
C ILE A 53 10.94 25.55 1.76
N ARG A 54 11.62 25.57 2.92
CA ARG A 54 13.09 25.39 2.98
C ARG A 54 13.51 24.02 2.45
N GLY A 55 12.76 22.97 2.78
CA GLY A 55 12.95 21.61 2.29
C GLY A 55 12.77 21.53 0.78
N CYS A 56 11.67 22.08 0.25
CA CYS A 56 11.38 22.16 -1.18
C CYS A 56 12.47 22.92 -1.95
N ARG A 57 12.94 24.05 -1.43
CA ARG A 57 14.06 24.81 -2.04
C ARG A 57 15.31 23.94 -2.19
N ARG A 58 15.68 23.23 -1.11
CA ARG A 58 16.85 22.34 -1.11
C ARG A 58 16.67 21.13 -2.02
N TYR A 59 15.46 20.58 -2.07
CA TYR A 59 15.13 19.46 -2.93
C TYR A 59 15.22 19.84 -4.41
N CYS A 60 14.56 20.93 -4.83
CA CYS A 60 14.62 21.44 -6.20
C CYS A 60 16.04 21.77 -6.65
N ARG A 61 16.81 22.44 -5.79
CA ARG A 61 18.23 22.74 -6.06
C ARG A 61 19.04 21.45 -6.24
N GLY A 62 18.73 20.41 -5.47
CA GLY A 62 19.32 19.08 -5.60
C GLY A 62 18.99 18.39 -6.93
N LYS A 63 17.81 18.68 -7.51
CA LYS A 63 17.41 18.22 -8.85
C LYS A 63 17.87 19.13 -10.01
N GLY A 64 18.70 20.14 -9.73
CA GLY A 64 19.18 21.10 -10.73
C GLY A 64 18.16 22.19 -11.12
N TYR A 65 17.05 22.34 -10.39
CA TYR A 65 16.10 23.43 -10.58
C TYR A 65 16.46 24.68 -9.76
N SER A 66 15.91 25.83 -10.15
CA SER A 66 16.15 27.09 -9.43
C SER A 66 15.56 27.05 -8.02
N SER A 67 16.17 27.78 -7.08
CA SER A 67 15.68 27.86 -5.69
C SER A 67 14.30 28.50 -5.58
N ARG A 68 13.85 29.25 -6.59
CA ARG A 68 12.51 29.86 -6.63
C ARG A 68 11.40 28.81 -6.62
N TRP A 69 11.65 27.62 -7.14
CA TRP A 69 10.70 26.52 -7.11
C TRP A 69 10.32 26.10 -5.68
N GLY A 70 11.13 26.37 -4.65
CA GLY A 70 10.73 25.96 -3.30
C GLY A 70 9.59 26.77 -2.68
N TRP A 71 9.18 27.91 -3.27
CA TRP A 71 7.96 28.62 -2.86
C TRP A 71 6.68 27.81 -3.06
N LEU A 72 6.73 26.83 -3.96
CA LEU A 72 5.67 25.83 -4.11
C LEU A 72 5.40 25.06 -2.80
N GLY A 73 6.34 25.02 -1.85
CA GLY A 73 6.07 24.51 -0.51
C GLY A 73 4.96 25.25 0.26
N LEU A 74 4.51 26.44 -0.19
CA LEU A 74 3.31 27.08 0.33
C LEU A 74 2.02 26.32 -0.01
N LEU A 75 2.02 25.51 -1.08
CA LEU A 75 0.89 24.63 -1.41
C LEU A 75 0.90 23.33 -0.57
N ASN A 76 1.72 23.27 0.48
CA ASN A 76 1.73 22.21 1.49
C ASN A 76 1.89 20.81 0.87
N VAL A 77 1.18 19.82 1.42
CA VAL A 77 1.23 18.42 1.00
C VAL A 77 0.89 18.31 -0.49
N PHE A 78 0.00 19.15 -1.03
CA PHE A 78 -0.52 19.07 -2.40
C PHE A 78 0.57 19.16 -3.48
N ILE A 79 1.75 19.71 -3.16
CA ILE A 79 2.81 19.92 -4.13
C ILE A 79 3.91 18.87 -4.14
N LEU A 80 3.94 18.00 -3.14
CA LEU A 80 4.87 16.89 -3.11
C LEU A 80 4.85 16.00 -4.38
N PRO A 81 3.69 15.61 -4.96
CA PRO A 81 3.63 14.77 -6.14
C PRO A 81 4.25 15.50 -7.33
N PHE A 82 4.01 16.81 -7.44
CA PHE A 82 4.60 17.66 -8.47
C PHE A 82 6.13 17.68 -8.36
N PHE A 83 6.69 17.87 -7.17
CA PHE A 83 8.14 17.84 -6.96
C PHE A 83 8.76 16.47 -7.22
N ILE A 84 8.05 15.41 -6.87
CA ILE A 84 8.53 14.05 -7.08
C ILE A 84 8.56 13.72 -8.58
N LEU A 85 7.56 14.20 -9.34
CA LEU A 85 7.48 14.08 -10.79
C LEU A 85 8.52 14.93 -11.56
N LEU A 86 9.17 15.90 -10.94
CA LEU A 86 10.23 16.68 -11.59
C LEU A 86 11.46 15.80 -11.87
N ASN A 87 11.92 15.77 -13.12
CA ASN A 87 13.11 15.03 -13.54
C ASN A 87 14.41 15.70 -13.07
N ASN A 88 15.45 14.91 -12.80
CA ASN A 88 16.73 15.51 -12.47
C ASN A 88 17.33 16.19 -13.71
N LYS A 89 17.59 17.50 -13.64
CA LYS A 89 18.09 18.27 -14.79
C LYS A 89 19.54 17.89 -15.18
N ASN A 90 20.27 17.25 -14.27
CA ASN A 90 21.71 17.01 -14.39
C ASN A 90 22.08 15.56 -14.79
N ASP A 91 21.13 14.70 -15.14
CA ASP A 91 21.42 13.32 -15.52
C ASP A 91 21.99 13.24 -16.96
N ASN A 92 23.30 13.48 -17.12
CA ASN A 92 24.06 13.03 -18.28
C ASN A 92 24.65 11.64 -17.98
N PRO A 93 24.50 10.63 -18.87
CA PRO A 93 24.92 9.27 -18.56
C PRO A 93 26.44 9.08 -18.71
N SER A 94 27.13 8.70 -17.64
CA SER A 94 28.52 8.20 -17.69
C SER A 94 28.58 6.69 -17.41
N THR A 95 29.15 5.96 -18.38
CA THR A 95 29.75 4.60 -18.38
C THR A 95 29.03 3.38 -17.78
N THR A 96 29.01 2.29 -18.57
CA THR A 96 27.96 1.27 -18.74
C THR A 96 27.85 0.11 -17.74
N LYS A 97 28.76 -0.08 -16.77
CA LYS A 97 28.67 -1.24 -15.85
C LYS A 97 28.22 -0.89 -14.42
N ASP A 98 28.54 0.30 -13.92
CA ASP A 98 27.96 0.81 -12.66
C ASP A 98 26.54 1.37 -12.86
N LEU A 99 26.15 1.64 -14.11
CA LEU A 99 24.88 2.27 -14.49
C LEU A 99 23.63 1.44 -14.18
N GLU A 100 23.70 0.10 -14.17
CA GLU A 100 22.50 -0.73 -13.97
C GLU A 100 22.12 -0.91 -12.50
N ILE A 101 23.12 -1.09 -11.63
CA ILE A 101 22.96 -1.04 -10.17
C ILE A 101 22.47 0.36 -9.74
N ASP A 102 22.87 1.40 -10.47
CA ASP A 102 22.47 2.77 -10.20
C ASP A 102 20.97 3.05 -10.48
N LYS A 103 20.34 2.37 -11.46
CA LYS A 103 18.92 2.62 -11.81
C LYS A 103 17.95 2.45 -10.63
N PHE A 104 18.06 1.35 -9.88
CA PHE A 104 17.24 1.16 -8.68
C PHE A 104 17.64 2.09 -7.54
N ASN A 105 18.91 2.52 -7.49
CA ASN A 105 19.35 3.49 -6.48
C ASN A 105 18.71 4.87 -6.70
N LYS A 106 18.43 5.27 -7.95
CA LYS A 106 17.69 6.51 -8.29
C LYS A 106 16.28 6.56 -7.70
N ILE A 107 15.63 5.41 -7.50
CA ILE A 107 14.29 5.35 -6.91
C ILE A 107 14.36 5.62 -5.41
N ASN A 108 13.70 6.67 -4.96
CA ASN A 108 13.68 7.05 -3.55
C ASN A 108 12.37 6.63 -2.89
N TYR A 109 12.45 5.75 -1.88
CA TYR A 109 11.25 5.27 -1.16
C TYR A 109 10.47 6.41 -0.50
N LEU A 110 11.18 7.42 0.01
CA LEU A 110 10.55 8.54 0.68
C LEU A 110 9.72 9.37 -0.31
N GLU A 111 10.18 9.49 -1.55
CA GLU A 111 9.41 10.13 -2.61
C GLU A 111 8.13 9.34 -2.91
N ILE A 112 8.19 8.01 -3.05
CA ILE A 112 6.98 7.19 -3.28
C ILE A 112 5.95 7.38 -2.15
N ILE A 113 6.40 7.33 -0.89
CA ILE A 113 5.52 7.50 0.27
C ILE A 113 4.91 8.92 0.31
N LEU A 114 5.72 9.95 0.08
CA LEU A 114 5.25 11.34 0.06
C LEU A 114 4.28 11.61 -1.10
N ALA A 115 4.48 10.96 -2.25
CA ALA A 115 3.53 11.03 -3.37
C ALA A 115 2.19 10.38 -3.00
N LEU A 116 2.21 9.19 -2.38
CA LEU A 116 0.99 8.51 -1.93
C LEU A 116 0.20 9.37 -0.94
N LEU A 117 0.87 9.87 0.10
CA LEU A 117 0.26 10.71 1.13
C LEU A 117 -0.30 11.99 0.52
N SER A 118 0.44 12.62 -0.38
CA SER A 118 -0.04 13.85 -0.99
C SER A 118 -1.19 13.64 -1.95
N ILE A 119 -1.14 12.64 -2.83
CA ILE A 119 -2.25 12.37 -3.77
C ILE A 119 -3.52 12.06 -2.96
N GLY A 120 -3.41 11.23 -1.91
CA GLY A 120 -4.54 10.93 -1.02
C GLY A 120 -5.11 12.17 -0.33
N LEU A 121 -4.27 12.96 0.34
CA LEU A 121 -4.71 14.17 1.04
C LEU A 121 -5.24 15.24 0.08
N SER A 122 -4.65 15.35 -1.11
CA SER A 122 -5.06 16.33 -2.11
C SER A 122 -6.48 16.06 -2.59
N MET A 123 -6.76 14.80 -2.89
CA MET A 123 -8.06 14.38 -3.34
C MET A 123 -9.07 14.50 -2.19
N ALA A 124 -8.76 14.01 -0.99
CA ALA A 124 -9.66 14.16 0.15
C ALA A 124 -10.09 15.64 0.36
N TYR A 125 -9.16 16.58 0.22
CA TYR A 125 -9.47 18.01 0.34
C TYR A 125 -10.31 18.56 -0.83
N ILE A 126 -9.92 18.29 -2.08
CA ILE A 126 -10.67 18.78 -3.26
C ILE A 126 -12.11 18.26 -3.20
N PHE A 127 -12.29 17.01 -2.82
CA PHE A 127 -13.61 16.39 -2.79
C PHE A 127 -14.46 16.83 -1.61
N SER A 128 -13.91 16.89 -0.39
CA SER A 128 -14.63 17.48 0.75
C SER A 128 -15.03 18.94 0.47
N SER A 129 -14.16 19.73 -0.15
CA SER A 129 -14.45 21.13 -0.48
C SER A 129 -15.52 21.27 -1.56
N THR A 130 -15.46 20.47 -2.62
CA THR A 130 -16.47 20.51 -3.70
C THR A 130 -17.82 19.97 -3.23
N ALA A 131 -17.83 18.90 -2.43
CA ALA A 131 -19.03 18.37 -1.81
C ALA A 131 -19.68 19.41 -0.89
N TYR A 132 -18.89 20.11 -0.06
CA TYR A 132 -19.40 21.15 0.83
C TYR A 132 -20.03 22.34 0.08
N LEU A 133 -19.49 22.66 -1.11
CA LEU A 133 -20.00 23.75 -1.94
C LEU A 133 -21.21 23.35 -2.79
N ALA A 134 -21.32 22.08 -3.18
CA ALA A 134 -22.35 21.59 -4.09
C ALA A 134 -23.63 21.14 -3.38
N VAL A 135 -23.59 20.95 -2.07
CA VAL A 135 -24.63 20.26 -1.31
C VAL A 135 -25.00 21.05 -0.06
N ASP A 136 -26.29 21.12 0.27
CA ASP A 136 -26.75 21.74 1.51
C ASP A 136 -26.13 21.06 2.75
N LYS A 137 -25.97 21.78 3.85
CA LYS A 137 -25.20 21.31 5.03
C LYS A 137 -25.67 19.96 5.59
N GLN A 138 -26.97 19.69 5.56
CA GLN A 138 -27.53 18.44 6.06
C GLN A 138 -27.19 17.27 5.12
N ASP A 139 -27.34 17.50 3.82
CA ASP A 139 -27.04 16.52 2.77
C ASP A 139 -25.52 16.26 2.63
N TYR A 140 -24.65 17.21 3.03
CA TYR A 140 -23.19 17.03 3.01
C TYR A 140 -22.72 15.94 3.99
N ASN A 141 -23.28 15.92 5.20
CA ASN A 141 -22.93 14.91 6.20
C ASN A 141 -23.35 13.51 5.73
N ASP A 142 -24.50 13.41 5.07
CA ASP A 142 -24.99 12.16 4.51
C ASP A 142 -24.14 11.70 3.31
N LEU A 143 -23.70 12.65 2.46
CA LEU A 143 -22.79 12.37 1.35
C LEU A 143 -21.42 11.82 1.82
N ILE A 144 -20.82 12.42 2.85
CA ILE A 144 -19.51 11.96 3.37
C ILE A 144 -19.62 10.59 4.04
N LYS A 145 -20.76 10.29 4.67
CA LYS A 145 -21.03 8.98 5.25
C LYS A 145 -21.37 7.92 4.20
N ASN A 146 -21.66 8.32 2.96
CA ASN A 146 -21.99 7.40 1.89
C ASN A 146 -20.76 6.58 1.46
N LEU A 147 -20.77 5.28 1.74
CA LEU A 147 -19.67 4.37 1.44
C LEU A 147 -19.44 4.21 -0.07
N THR A 148 -20.49 4.35 -0.88
CA THR A 148 -20.37 4.33 -2.35
C THR A 148 -19.51 5.49 -2.83
N PHE A 149 -19.76 6.69 -2.31
CA PHE A 149 -18.97 7.88 -2.63
C PHE A 149 -17.53 7.73 -2.13
N ALA A 150 -17.34 7.26 -0.90
CA ALA A 150 -16.00 7.02 -0.35
C ALA A 150 -15.20 6.00 -1.17
N ASN A 151 -15.82 4.89 -1.61
CA ASN A 151 -15.15 3.86 -2.42
C ASN A 151 -14.84 4.35 -3.83
N PHE A 152 -15.71 5.16 -4.44
CA PHE A 152 -15.40 5.85 -5.69
C PHE A 152 -14.18 6.78 -5.54
N MET A 153 -14.10 7.47 -4.41
CA MET A 153 -12.97 8.35 -4.10
C MET A 153 -11.65 7.60 -3.95
N ILE A 154 -11.66 6.49 -3.23
CA ILE A 154 -10.50 5.60 -3.10
C ILE A 154 -10.05 5.12 -4.49
N LEU A 155 -10.99 4.74 -5.35
CA LEU A 155 -10.68 4.28 -6.71
C LEU A 155 -9.90 5.34 -7.50
N ILE A 156 -10.35 6.60 -7.49
CA ILE A 156 -9.65 7.69 -8.18
C ILE A 156 -8.24 7.90 -7.60
N VAL A 157 -8.10 7.93 -6.27
CA VAL A 157 -6.80 8.10 -5.61
C VAL A 157 -5.81 7.01 -6.02
N VAL A 158 -6.26 5.75 -6.01
CA VAL A 158 -5.44 4.59 -6.39
C VAL A 158 -5.05 4.66 -7.87
N PHE A 159 -5.95 5.06 -8.77
CA PHE A 159 -5.62 5.28 -10.19
C PHE A 159 -4.59 6.40 -10.40
N CYS A 160 -4.77 7.54 -9.73
CA CYS A 160 -3.80 8.63 -9.79
C CYS A 160 -2.43 8.19 -9.29
N PHE A 161 -2.40 7.41 -8.21
CA PHE A 161 -1.15 6.88 -7.68
C PHE A 161 -0.50 5.84 -8.61
N LEU A 162 -1.28 4.98 -9.27
CA LEU A 162 -0.76 4.07 -10.30
C LEU A 162 -0.13 4.84 -11.45
N PHE A 163 -0.82 5.86 -11.97
CA PHE A 163 -0.29 6.70 -13.05
C PHE A 163 1.01 7.40 -12.65
N PHE A 164 1.06 7.94 -11.43
CA PHE A 164 2.27 8.50 -10.84
C PHE A 164 3.40 7.47 -10.80
N LEU A 165 3.13 6.26 -10.29
CA LEU A 165 4.12 5.20 -10.16
C LEU A 165 4.67 4.77 -11.52
N ILE A 166 3.82 4.71 -12.54
CA ILE A 166 4.23 4.36 -13.90
C ILE A 166 5.24 5.38 -14.43
N ARG A 167 4.89 6.67 -14.36
CA ARG A 167 5.76 7.78 -14.76
C ARG A 167 7.06 7.81 -13.97
N TYR A 168 6.99 7.52 -12.67
CA TYR A 168 8.16 7.53 -11.80
C TYR A 168 9.18 6.45 -12.19
N ILE A 169 8.71 5.27 -12.56
CA ILE A 169 9.55 4.16 -13.03
C ILE A 169 10.16 4.49 -14.40
N ASP A 170 9.39 5.09 -15.32
CA ASP A 170 9.89 5.55 -16.62
C ASP A 170 11.04 6.56 -16.45
N ASN A 171 10.84 7.54 -15.57
CA ASN A 171 11.85 8.56 -15.26
C ASN A 171 13.12 7.98 -14.61
N ALA A 172 13.02 6.82 -13.95
CA ALA A 172 14.17 6.07 -13.44
C ALA A 172 14.92 5.27 -14.52
N ASN A 173 14.47 5.32 -15.79
CA ASN A 173 14.99 4.56 -16.92
C ASN A 173 14.97 3.03 -16.71
N LEU A 174 13.99 2.55 -15.93
CA LEU A 174 13.69 1.13 -15.83
C LEU A 174 12.78 0.71 -16.97
N ASN A 175 13.15 -0.35 -17.69
CA ASN A 175 12.35 -0.85 -18.79
C ASN A 175 11.22 -1.74 -18.25
N TRP A 176 9.97 -1.37 -18.55
CA TRP A 176 8.76 -2.14 -18.19
C TRP A 176 8.78 -3.58 -18.66
N LYS A 177 9.38 -3.86 -19.83
CA LYS A 177 9.49 -5.21 -20.35
C LYS A 177 10.27 -6.12 -19.41
N TYR A 178 11.37 -5.62 -18.85
CA TYR A 178 12.20 -6.37 -17.90
C TYR A 178 11.56 -6.48 -16.51
N ILE A 179 10.86 -5.44 -16.08
CA ILE A 179 10.10 -5.45 -14.81
C ILE A 179 8.99 -6.51 -14.87
N THR A 180 8.20 -6.48 -15.93
CA THR A 180 7.01 -7.32 -16.07
C THR A 180 7.37 -8.75 -16.43
N GLY A 181 8.39 -8.96 -17.27
CA GLY A 181 8.81 -10.28 -17.72
C GLY A 181 7.72 -11.00 -18.51
N LEU A 182 6.93 -10.27 -19.30
CA LEU A 182 5.78 -10.81 -20.04
C LEU A 182 6.16 -11.95 -21.00
N ASP A 183 7.41 -12.01 -21.44
CA ASP A 183 7.94 -13.07 -22.31
C ASP A 183 8.18 -14.41 -21.57
N ASN A 184 8.00 -14.46 -20.25
CA ASN A 184 8.10 -15.67 -19.46
C ASN A 184 6.72 -16.32 -19.31
N SER A 185 6.64 -17.62 -19.60
CA SER A 185 5.38 -18.37 -19.50
C SER A 185 4.85 -18.41 -18.07
N ILE A 186 3.54 -18.21 -17.94
CA ILE A 186 2.84 -18.22 -16.67
C ILE A 186 2.26 -19.62 -16.44
N ASN A 187 2.68 -20.29 -15.36
CA ASN A 187 2.07 -21.56 -14.97
C ASN A 187 0.82 -21.29 -14.11
N TYR A 188 -0.32 -21.13 -14.78
CA TYR A 188 -1.60 -20.85 -14.13
C TYR A 188 -2.04 -21.94 -13.14
N GLN A 189 -1.67 -23.20 -13.37
CA GLN A 189 -2.01 -24.29 -12.45
C GLN A 189 -1.34 -24.09 -11.10
N ILE A 190 -0.03 -23.80 -11.08
CA ILE A 190 0.70 -23.52 -9.84
C ILE A 190 0.09 -22.31 -9.13
N ILE A 191 -0.21 -21.24 -9.87
CA ILE A 191 -0.82 -20.03 -9.32
C ILE A 191 -2.16 -20.34 -8.66
N LEU A 192 -3.06 -21.05 -9.37
CA LEU A 192 -4.40 -21.35 -8.89
C LEU A 192 -4.35 -22.25 -7.66
N THR A 193 -3.55 -23.32 -7.68
CA THR A 193 -3.38 -24.22 -6.53
C THR A 193 -2.80 -23.48 -5.33
N LEU A 194 -1.76 -22.67 -5.54
CA LEU A 194 -1.14 -21.88 -4.48
C LEU A 194 -2.11 -20.83 -3.91
N ALA A 195 -2.87 -20.14 -4.77
CA ALA A 195 -3.86 -19.15 -4.36
C ALA A 195 -4.97 -19.78 -3.51
N PHE A 196 -5.44 -20.96 -3.91
CA PHE A 196 -6.45 -21.72 -3.16
C PHE A 196 -5.96 -22.07 -1.74
N PHE A 197 -4.79 -22.70 -1.60
CA PHE A 197 -4.26 -23.04 -0.28
C PHE A 197 -3.90 -21.80 0.54
N SER A 198 -3.42 -20.73 -0.10
CA SER A 198 -3.12 -19.46 0.56
C SER A 198 -4.39 -18.79 1.09
N TYR A 199 -5.48 -18.84 0.34
CA TYR A 199 -6.79 -18.38 0.77
C TYR A 199 -7.32 -19.18 1.98
N LEU A 200 -7.25 -20.52 1.93
CA LEU A 200 -7.63 -21.37 3.07
C LEU A 200 -6.80 -21.06 4.32
N PHE A 201 -5.49 -20.87 4.15
CA PHE A 201 -4.60 -20.49 5.24
C PHE A 201 -4.99 -19.13 5.84
N LEU A 202 -5.14 -18.09 5.00
CA LEU A 202 -5.53 -16.75 5.44
C LEU A 202 -6.85 -16.79 6.20
N ARG A 203 -7.87 -17.42 5.63
CA ARG A 203 -9.20 -17.47 6.22
C ARG A 203 -9.20 -18.24 7.54
N GLY A 204 -8.59 -19.42 7.57
CA GLY A 204 -8.47 -20.23 8.79
C GLY A 204 -7.70 -19.49 9.88
N PHE A 205 -6.52 -18.93 9.55
CA PHE A 205 -5.65 -18.24 10.50
C PHE A 205 -6.32 -16.99 11.06
N ILE A 206 -6.83 -16.10 10.19
CA ILE A 206 -7.46 -14.85 10.60
C ILE A 206 -8.69 -15.15 11.46
N ARG A 207 -9.54 -16.09 11.08
CA ARG A 207 -10.75 -16.42 11.86
C ARG A 207 -10.43 -17.03 13.22
N LEU A 208 -9.35 -17.81 13.35
CA LEU A 208 -8.88 -18.30 14.64
C LEU A 208 -8.27 -17.17 15.47
N LEU A 209 -7.44 -16.32 14.86
CA LEU A 209 -6.85 -15.15 15.52
C LEU A 209 -7.94 -14.24 16.10
N PHE A 210 -8.96 -13.89 15.31
CA PHE A 210 -10.07 -13.06 15.75
C PHE A 210 -10.92 -13.71 16.85
N TYR A 211 -11.10 -15.04 16.83
CA TYR A 211 -11.76 -15.74 17.93
C TYR A 211 -10.97 -15.58 19.23
N TYR A 212 -9.68 -15.88 19.23
CA TYR A 212 -8.86 -15.69 20.44
C TYR A 212 -8.74 -14.22 20.85
N LEU A 213 -8.66 -13.30 19.88
CA LEU A 213 -8.62 -11.88 20.15
C LEU A 213 -9.92 -11.40 20.78
N SER A 214 -11.08 -11.96 20.41
CA SER A 214 -12.37 -11.60 21.00
C SER A 214 -12.51 -12.01 22.47
N LEU A 215 -11.68 -12.94 22.94
CA LEU A 215 -11.63 -13.32 24.35
C LEU A 215 -10.81 -12.33 25.19
N ILE A 216 -9.85 -11.64 24.58
CA ILE A 216 -8.93 -10.71 25.26
C ILE A 216 -9.38 -9.25 25.08
N PHE A 217 -9.83 -8.90 23.87
CA PHE A 217 -10.26 -7.56 23.46
C PHE A 217 -11.60 -7.66 22.71
N PRO A 218 -12.71 -7.96 23.40
CA PRO A 218 -14.02 -8.15 22.78
C PRO A 218 -14.49 -6.91 22.01
N ASP A 219 -14.40 -5.72 22.62
CA ASP A 219 -14.87 -4.48 21.99
C ASP A 219 -14.16 -4.18 20.66
N TYR A 220 -12.87 -4.48 20.58
CA TYR A 220 -12.10 -4.32 19.34
C TYR A 220 -12.64 -5.22 18.23
N VAL A 221 -12.89 -6.50 18.56
CA VAL A 221 -13.43 -7.45 17.59
C VAL A 221 -14.87 -7.11 17.22
N GLU A 222 -15.70 -6.66 18.16
CA GLU A 222 -17.08 -6.26 17.90
C GLU A 222 -17.13 -5.08 16.93
N ASN A 223 -16.33 -4.06 17.18
CA ASN A 223 -16.20 -2.91 16.29
C ASN A 223 -15.72 -3.35 14.91
N TYR A 224 -14.72 -4.23 14.83
CA TYR A 224 -14.23 -4.74 13.55
C TYR A 224 -15.27 -5.56 12.78
N LEU A 225 -16.08 -6.39 13.47
CA LEU A 225 -17.13 -7.21 12.84
C LEU A 225 -18.28 -6.35 12.32
N ASN A 226 -18.51 -5.20 12.96
CA ASN A 226 -19.59 -4.30 12.63
C ASN A 226 -19.17 -3.14 11.73
N ASP A 227 -17.88 -3.00 11.44
CA ASP A 227 -17.36 -2.03 10.48
C ASP A 227 -17.69 -2.47 9.05
N ASN A 228 -18.63 -1.75 8.43
CA ASN A 228 -19.06 -2.04 7.07
C ASN A 228 -18.19 -1.26 6.09
N LEU A 229 -17.44 -1.97 5.26
CA LEU A 229 -16.66 -1.38 4.16
C LEU A 229 -17.53 -1.02 2.95
N TYR A 230 -18.76 -1.53 2.90
CA TYR A 230 -19.73 -1.30 1.85
C TYR A 230 -21.16 -1.43 2.40
N ASP A 231 -22.06 -0.60 1.89
CA ASP A 231 -23.48 -0.52 2.22
C ASP A 231 -24.39 -1.15 1.14
N ASN A 232 -23.88 -1.31 -0.08
CA ASN A 232 -24.64 -1.81 -1.22
C ASN A 232 -23.71 -2.51 -2.23
N VAL A 233 -24.32 -3.14 -3.25
CA VAL A 233 -23.59 -3.88 -4.29
C VAL A 233 -22.63 -2.95 -5.08
N SER A 234 -23.04 -1.71 -5.34
CA SER A 234 -22.22 -0.73 -6.08
C SER A 234 -20.96 -0.35 -5.30
N SER A 235 -21.07 -0.06 -4.01
CA SER A 235 -19.94 0.26 -3.14
C SER A 235 -19.00 -0.94 -2.98
N GLN A 236 -19.53 -2.16 -2.92
CA GLN A 236 -18.75 -3.39 -2.91
C GLN A 236 -17.96 -3.58 -4.21
N ILE A 237 -18.58 -3.36 -5.38
CA ILE A 237 -17.91 -3.46 -6.69
C ILE A 237 -16.79 -2.42 -6.81
N LEU A 238 -17.06 -1.17 -6.43
CA LEU A 238 -16.07 -0.09 -6.45
C LEU A 238 -14.88 -0.40 -5.54
N TYR A 239 -15.13 -0.90 -4.33
CA TYR A 239 -14.10 -1.31 -3.40
C TYR A 239 -13.26 -2.48 -3.94
N ALA A 240 -13.90 -3.46 -4.58
CA ALA A 240 -13.22 -4.58 -5.23
C ALA A 240 -12.30 -4.11 -6.37
N LEU A 241 -12.78 -3.22 -7.24
CA LEU A 241 -11.98 -2.62 -8.32
C LEU A 241 -10.78 -1.84 -7.76
N ALA A 242 -11.00 -1.01 -6.75
CA ALA A 242 -9.93 -0.27 -6.09
C ALA A 242 -8.89 -1.21 -5.48
N SER A 243 -9.34 -2.31 -4.86
CA SER A 243 -8.47 -3.33 -4.27
C SER A 243 -7.59 -4.01 -5.32
N PHE A 244 -8.11 -4.36 -6.51
CA PHE A 244 -7.32 -4.97 -7.57
C PHE A 244 -6.23 -4.04 -8.11
N ILE A 245 -6.54 -2.75 -8.26
CA ILE A 245 -5.54 -1.77 -8.71
C ILE A 245 -4.50 -1.55 -7.60
N LEU A 246 -4.93 -1.49 -6.34
CA LEU A 246 -4.01 -1.38 -5.20
C LEU A 246 -3.07 -2.60 -5.13
N ILE A 247 -3.56 -3.82 -5.36
CA ILE A 247 -2.73 -5.02 -5.45
C ILE A 247 -1.66 -4.83 -6.53
N PHE A 248 -2.04 -4.39 -7.73
CA PHE A 248 -1.09 -4.13 -8.82
C PHE A 248 0.02 -3.16 -8.41
N ILE A 249 -0.34 -2.05 -7.77
CA ILE A 249 0.59 -1.04 -7.24
C ILE A 249 1.52 -1.66 -6.18
N LEU A 250 0.96 -2.39 -5.22
CA LEU A 250 1.72 -2.98 -4.12
C LEU A 250 2.72 -4.02 -4.63
N GLU A 251 2.35 -4.83 -5.63
CA GLU A 251 3.29 -5.79 -6.23
C GLU A 251 4.43 -5.09 -6.96
N ILE A 252 4.17 -3.98 -7.69
CA ILE A 252 5.23 -3.17 -8.29
C ILE A 252 6.16 -2.62 -7.20
N ILE A 253 5.61 -1.99 -6.16
CA ILE A 253 6.43 -1.34 -5.13
C ILE A 253 7.26 -2.38 -4.38
N PHE A 254 6.64 -3.44 -3.87
CA PHE A 254 7.31 -4.35 -2.95
C PHE A 254 8.12 -5.43 -3.64
N ASN A 255 7.65 -6.02 -4.75
CA ASN A 255 8.39 -7.09 -5.43
C ASN A 255 9.37 -6.54 -6.47
N THR A 256 9.02 -5.46 -7.17
CA THR A 256 9.95 -4.85 -8.12
C THR A 256 10.90 -3.90 -7.40
N ILE A 257 10.41 -2.84 -6.79
CA ILE A 257 11.29 -1.74 -6.33
C ILE A 257 12.03 -2.11 -5.04
N VAL A 258 11.28 -2.36 -3.95
CA VAL A 258 11.85 -2.55 -2.60
C VAL A 258 12.70 -3.81 -2.54
N LEU A 259 12.17 -4.94 -3.03
CA LEU A 259 12.90 -6.20 -3.04
C LEU A 259 14.19 -6.09 -3.86
N HIS A 260 14.17 -5.54 -5.09
CA HIS A 260 15.40 -5.44 -5.88
C HIS A 260 16.43 -4.54 -5.20
N LYS A 261 16.03 -3.34 -4.77
CA LYS A 261 16.96 -2.37 -4.19
C LYS A 261 17.59 -2.86 -2.88
N ILE A 262 16.86 -3.58 -2.03
CA ILE A 262 17.45 -4.21 -0.83
C ILE A 262 18.30 -5.41 -1.21
N SER A 263 17.85 -6.24 -2.16
CA SER A 263 18.58 -7.44 -2.59
C SER A 263 19.93 -7.12 -3.21
N ILE A 264 20.03 -6.06 -4.00
CA ILE A 264 21.30 -5.57 -4.57
C ILE A 264 22.30 -5.23 -3.47
N LYS A 265 21.84 -4.71 -2.32
CA LYS A 265 22.72 -4.24 -1.23
C LYS A 265 23.04 -5.30 -0.19
N LYS A 266 22.08 -6.17 0.13
CA LYS A 266 22.14 -7.09 1.28
C LYS A 266 21.86 -8.56 0.90
N GLY A 267 21.73 -8.85 -0.39
CA GLY A 267 21.40 -10.17 -0.92
C GLY A 267 19.91 -10.49 -0.93
N ILE A 268 19.54 -11.48 -1.75
CA ILE A 268 18.15 -11.78 -2.11
C ILE A 268 17.31 -12.23 -0.91
N ILE A 269 17.87 -13.08 -0.04
CA ILE A 269 17.13 -13.58 1.13
C ILE A 269 16.75 -12.41 2.04
N THR A 270 17.71 -11.51 2.32
CA THR A 270 17.47 -10.31 3.12
C THR A 270 16.46 -9.38 2.44
N GLY A 271 16.56 -9.19 1.12
CA GLY A 271 15.62 -8.37 0.36
C GLY A 271 14.19 -8.91 0.38
N LEU A 272 14.03 -10.23 0.21
CA LEU A 272 12.75 -10.92 0.31
C LEU A 272 12.11 -10.72 1.69
N LEU A 273 12.86 -11.00 2.76
CA LEU A 273 12.34 -10.93 4.13
C LEU A 273 11.99 -9.50 4.54
N ILE A 274 12.87 -8.52 4.28
CA ILE A 274 12.61 -7.12 4.64
C ILE A 274 11.45 -6.56 3.80
N SER A 275 11.38 -6.83 2.50
CA SER A 275 10.26 -6.37 1.67
C SER A 275 8.93 -6.97 2.14
N SER A 276 8.92 -8.27 2.47
CA SER A 276 7.74 -8.95 3.01
C SER A 276 7.32 -8.36 4.34
N LEU A 277 8.28 -8.08 5.23
CA LEU A 277 8.04 -7.47 6.53
C LEU A 277 7.39 -6.09 6.39
N ILE A 278 8.01 -5.19 5.60
CA ILE A 278 7.52 -3.82 5.42
C ILE A 278 6.11 -3.83 4.81
N CYS A 279 5.87 -4.66 3.79
CA CYS A 279 4.56 -4.75 3.18
C CYS A 279 3.51 -5.23 4.19
N SER A 280 3.84 -6.23 5.01
CA SER A 280 2.90 -6.81 5.98
C SER A 280 2.50 -5.86 7.10
N LEU A 281 3.32 -4.85 7.41
CA LEU A 281 2.96 -3.79 8.35
C LEU A 281 1.77 -2.95 7.89
N LEU A 282 1.40 -2.99 6.59
CA LEU A 282 0.17 -2.36 6.10
C LEU A 282 -1.10 -3.06 6.60
N TRP A 283 -0.99 -4.28 7.12
CA TRP A 283 -2.09 -5.06 7.68
C TRP A 283 -1.83 -5.38 9.16
N VAL A 284 -1.80 -4.34 10.00
CA VAL A 284 -1.46 -4.42 11.43
C VAL A 284 -2.28 -5.49 12.17
N THR A 285 -3.56 -5.61 11.85
CA THR A 285 -4.50 -6.52 12.52
C THR A 285 -4.20 -8.01 12.28
N ASN A 286 -3.57 -8.32 11.14
CA ASN A 286 -3.31 -9.69 10.68
C ASN A 286 -1.86 -9.87 10.20
N PHE A 287 -0.94 -9.12 10.81
CA PHE A 287 0.44 -8.99 10.37
C PHE A 287 1.13 -10.33 10.07
N ALA A 288 0.98 -11.33 10.96
CA ALA A 288 1.64 -12.63 10.82
C ALA A 288 1.19 -13.41 9.57
N ALA A 289 -0.12 -13.43 9.31
CA ALA A 289 -0.66 -14.14 8.14
C ALA A 289 -0.22 -13.46 6.84
N HIS A 290 -0.29 -12.13 6.80
CA HIS A 290 0.15 -11.35 5.65
C HIS A 290 1.66 -11.50 5.43
N PHE A 291 2.48 -11.60 6.48
CA PHE A 291 3.92 -11.86 6.34
C PHE A 291 4.22 -13.14 5.58
N VAL A 292 3.58 -14.24 5.96
CA VAL A 292 3.72 -15.53 5.24
C VAL A 292 3.29 -15.37 3.78
N MET A 293 2.16 -14.71 3.53
CA MET A 293 1.70 -14.47 2.15
C MET A 293 2.70 -13.63 1.34
N ARG A 294 3.25 -12.57 1.91
CA ARG A 294 4.22 -11.71 1.22
C ARG A 294 5.52 -12.48 0.90
N VAL A 295 5.96 -13.39 1.77
CA VAL A 295 7.09 -14.28 1.48
C VAL A 295 6.77 -15.18 0.28
N ILE A 296 5.58 -15.80 0.25
CA ILE A 296 5.14 -16.67 -0.86
C ILE A 296 5.09 -15.88 -2.17
N VAL A 297 4.49 -14.69 -2.17
CA VAL A 297 4.40 -13.79 -3.31
C VAL A 297 5.80 -13.40 -3.83
N GLY A 298 6.71 -13.06 -2.94
CA GLY A 298 8.10 -12.72 -3.31
C GLY A 298 8.86 -13.91 -3.89
N ILE A 299 8.70 -15.11 -3.31
CA ILE A 299 9.26 -16.36 -3.87
C ILE A 299 8.70 -16.63 -5.25
N LEU A 300 7.38 -16.48 -5.42
CA LEU A 300 6.70 -16.71 -6.69
C LEU A 300 7.26 -15.78 -7.78
N TYR A 301 7.44 -14.50 -7.46
CA TYR A 301 8.07 -13.51 -8.35
C TYR A 301 9.53 -13.86 -8.71
N LEU A 302 10.35 -14.20 -7.71
CA LEU A 302 11.75 -14.59 -7.92
C LEU A 302 11.87 -15.83 -8.80
N LYS A 303 10.97 -16.80 -8.61
CA LYS A 303 10.95 -18.07 -9.34
C LYS A 303 10.50 -17.91 -10.78
N THR A 304 9.40 -17.19 -11.03
CA THR A 304 8.85 -17.06 -12.39
C THR A 304 9.49 -15.95 -13.18
N LYS A 305 10.17 -15.00 -12.52
CA LYS A 305 10.74 -13.79 -13.13
C LYS A 305 9.68 -13.01 -13.92
N ASN A 306 8.42 -13.09 -13.49
CA ASN A 306 7.28 -12.47 -14.16
C ASN A 306 6.40 -11.82 -13.10
N LEU A 307 6.18 -10.50 -13.22
CA LEU A 307 5.41 -9.70 -12.27
C LEU A 307 3.90 -9.98 -12.36
N MET A 308 3.38 -10.44 -13.50
CA MET A 308 1.98 -10.82 -13.62
C MET A 308 1.65 -12.06 -12.77
N THR A 309 2.64 -12.91 -12.51
CA THR A 309 2.45 -14.11 -11.66
C THR A 309 2.00 -13.74 -10.23
N PRO A 310 2.73 -12.91 -9.45
CA PRO A 310 2.27 -12.47 -8.13
C PRO A 310 1.01 -11.60 -8.19
N ILE A 311 0.82 -10.78 -9.24
CA ILE A 311 -0.41 -9.97 -9.39
C ILE A 311 -1.63 -10.87 -9.50
N VAL A 312 -1.62 -11.82 -10.44
CA VAL A 312 -2.74 -12.75 -10.66
C VAL A 312 -2.98 -13.59 -9.41
N PHE A 313 -1.91 -14.07 -8.75
CA PHE A 313 -2.02 -14.77 -7.48
C PHE A 313 -2.75 -13.96 -6.40
N SER A 314 -2.30 -12.72 -6.16
CA SER A 314 -2.91 -11.83 -5.15
C SER A 314 -4.36 -11.49 -5.52
N CYS A 315 -4.65 -11.21 -6.80
CA CYS A 315 -6.02 -10.98 -7.28
C CYS A 315 -6.92 -12.21 -7.07
N LEU A 316 -6.43 -13.44 -7.28
CA LEU A 316 -7.22 -14.65 -7.05
C LEU A 316 -7.57 -14.85 -5.58
N ILE A 317 -6.64 -14.58 -4.66
CA ILE A 317 -6.93 -14.65 -3.22
C ILE A 317 -8.02 -13.65 -2.84
N THR A 318 -7.89 -12.41 -3.30
CA THR A 318 -8.87 -11.35 -3.06
C THR A 318 -10.22 -11.69 -3.70
N LEU A 319 -10.23 -12.28 -4.89
CA LEU A 319 -11.44 -12.76 -5.55
C LEU A 319 -12.12 -13.87 -4.75
N PHE A 320 -11.37 -14.84 -4.23
CA PHE A 320 -11.94 -15.89 -3.37
C PHE A 320 -12.56 -15.31 -2.09
N ASP A 321 -11.94 -14.30 -1.49
CA ASP A 321 -12.54 -13.63 -0.33
C ASP A 321 -13.83 -12.88 -0.70
N TYR A 322 -13.86 -12.16 -1.82
CA TYR A 322 -15.08 -11.51 -2.29
C TYR A 322 -16.20 -12.50 -2.62
N ILE A 323 -15.89 -13.60 -3.33
CA ILE A 323 -16.86 -14.66 -3.62
C ILE A 323 -17.41 -15.23 -2.31
N TYR A 324 -16.52 -15.54 -1.36
CA TYR A 324 -16.95 -16.05 -0.06
C TYR A 324 -17.86 -15.06 0.65
N ASN A 325 -17.46 -13.79 0.78
CA ASN A 325 -18.26 -12.80 1.50
C ASN A 325 -19.59 -12.55 0.77
N PHE A 326 -19.63 -12.64 -0.57
CA PHE A 326 -20.87 -12.52 -1.33
C PHE A 326 -21.86 -13.66 -1.03
N PHE A 327 -21.40 -14.92 -0.94
CA PHE A 327 -22.28 -16.08 -0.70
C PHE A 327 -22.52 -16.43 0.77
N PHE A 328 -21.56 -16.13 1.64
CA PHE A 328 -21.51 -16.59 3.04
C PHE A 328 -21.32 -15.42 4.01
N ASN A 329 -21.77 -14.23 3.64
CA ASN A 329 -21.75 -13.07 4.52
C ASN A 329 -22.48 -13.43 5.82
N LEU A 330 -21.85 -13.10 6.96
CA LEU A 330 -22.42 -13.34 8.28
C LEU A 330 -23.64 -12.44 8.55
N LYS A 331 -23.71 -11.30 7.85
CA LYS A 331 -24.81 -10.35 7.90
C LYS A 331 -25.74 -10.60 6.71
N SER A 332 -27.03 -10.78 6.99
CA SER A 332 -28.03 -10.88 5.93
C SER A 332 -28.36 -9.49 5.39
N ASP A 333 -28.29 -8.48 6.26
CA ASP A 333 -28.38 -7.06 5.94
C ASP A 333 -27.11 -6.35 6.45
N PRO A 334 -26.45 -5.48 5.67
CA PRO A 334 -25.31 -4.69 6.15
C PRO A 334 -25.59 -3.94 7.47
N THR A 335 -26.84 -3.59 7.76
CA THR A 335 -27.24 -2.93 9.01
C THR A 335 -27.28 -3.85 10.24
N ASP A 336 -27.19 -5.17 10.06
CA ASP A 336 -27.18 -6.14 11.17
C ASP A 336 -25.99 -5.89 12.09
N PHE A 337 -26.24 -5.82 13.39
CA PHE A 337 -25.21 -5.73 14.42
C PHE A 337 -24.93 -7.12 15.01
N ILE A 338 -23.69 -7.57 14.92
CA ILE A 338 -23.24 -8.85 15.49
C ILE A 338 -22.63 -8.56 16.86
N SER A 339 -23.29 -9.02 17.92
CA SER A 339 -22.73 -8.94 19.27
C SER A 339 -21.58 -9.93 19.46
N ILE A 340 -20.68 -9.67 20.41
CA ILE A 340 -19.60 -10.61 20.75
C ILE A 340 -20.14 -11.98 21.18
N SER A 341 -21.23 -12.01 21.93
CA SER A 341 -21.84 -13.27 22.38
C SER A 341 -22.36 -14.11 21.21
N GLU A 342 -22.88 -13.46 20.16
CA GLU A 342 -23.34 -14.11 18.94
C GLU A 342 -22.16 -14.57 18.10
N TYR A 343 -21.14 -13.73 17.96
CA TYR A 343 -19.89 -14.08 17.28
C TYR A 343 -19.25 -15.31 17.91
N HIS A 344 -19.18 -15.42 19.23
CA HIS A 344 -18.64 -16.60 19.92
C HIS A 344 -19.41 -17.88 19.55
N LYS A 345 -20.74 -17.86 19.56
CA LYS A 345 -21.56 -19.02 19.16
C LYS A 345 -21.26 -19.46 17.73
N ILE A 346 -21.20 -18.52 16.79
CA ILE A 346 -20.90 -18.79 15.38
C ILE A 346 -19.46 -19.30 15.21
N ALA A 347 -18.52 -18.67 15.93
CA ALA A 347 -17.11 -19.01 15.87
C ALA A 347 -16.82 -20.39 16.43
N GLU A 348 -17.41 -20.73 17.57
CA GLU A 348 -17.24 -22.02 18.24
C GLU A 348 -17.79 -23.16 17.40
N ALA A 349 -18.98 -22.99 16.83
CA ALA A 349 -19.57 -23.97 15.91
C ALA A 349 -18.70 -24.23 14.66
N SER A 350 -17.86 -23.27 14.26
CA SER A 350 -17.00 -23.36 13.08
C SER A 350 -15.51 -23.56 13.38
N LEU A 351 -15.11 -23.73 14.66
CA LEU A 351 -13.71 -23.92 15.06
C LEU A 351 -13.05 -25.11 14.35
N GLY A 352 -13.72 -26.27 14.35
CA GLY A 352 -13.19 -27.50 13.75
C GLY A 352 -12.86 -27.33 12.26
N TYR A 353 -13.75 -26.67 11.51
CA TYR A 353 -13.52 -26.37 10.10
C TYR A 353 -12.35 -25.40 9.87
N ARG A 354 -12.19 -24.38 10.73
CA ARG A 354 -11.06 -23.42 10.64
C ARG A 354 -9.72 -24.10 10.90
N PHE A 355 -9.66 -25.02 11.86
CA PHE A 355 -8.47 -25.84 12.08
C PHE A 355 -8.19 -26.79 10.92
N LEU A 356 -9.23 -27.40 10.33
CA LEU A 356 -9.09 -28.24 9.14
C LEU A 356 -8.50 -27.46 7.96
N MET A 357 -8.97 -26.23 7.71
CA MET A 357 -8.40 -25.34 6.69
C MET A 357 -6.90 -25.12 6.89
N LEU A 358 -6.45 -24.87 8.13
CA LEU A 358 -5.03 -24.72 8.46
C LEU A 358 -4.26 -26.02 8.30
N ALA A 359 -4.79 -27.13 8.80
CA ALA A 359 -4.14 -28.43 8.76
C ALA A 359 -3.85 -28.89 7.32
N ILE A 360 -4.75 -28.56 6.39
CA ILE A 360 -4.59 -28.90 4.97
C ILE A 360 -3.67 -27.90 4.25
N SER A 361 -3.86 -26.59 4.49
CA SER A 361 -3.10 -25.55 3.76
C SER A 361 -1.65 -25.45 4.21
N LEU A 362 -1.38 -25.52 5.52
CA LEU A 362 -0.07 -25.22 6.07
C LEU A 362 1.04 -26.17 5.56
N PRO A 363 0.86 -27.51 5.51
CA PRO A 363 1.89 -28.41 4.96
C PRO A 363 2.24 -28.10 3.51
N TYR A 364 1.23 -27.78 2.69
CA TYR A 364 1.43 -27.43 1.28
C TYR A 364 2.22 -26.12 1.15
N LEU A 365 1.87 -25.08 1.90
CA LEU A 365 2.56 -23.79 1.86
C LEU A 365 4.00 -23.90 2.40
N ILE A 366 4.21 -24.65 3.49
CA ILE A 366 5.56 -24.93 4.02
C ILE A 366 6.40 -25.65 2.97
N TYR A 367 5.87 -26.69 2.34
CA TYR A 367 6.57 -27.42 1.29
C TYR A 367 6.91 -26.51 0.09
N PHE A 368 5.97 -25.65 -0.33
CA PHE A 368 6.23 -24.69 -1.40
C PHE A 368 7.35 -23.71 -1.02
N ILE A 369 7.33 -23.12 0.18
CA ILE A 369 8.36 -22.20 0.64
C ILE A 369 9.72 -22.91 0.69
N TYR A 370 9.78 -24.10 1.31
CA TYR A 370 11.01 -24.88 1.43
C TYR A 370 11.61 -25.22 0.07
N LYS A 371 10.79 -25.76 -0.85
CA LYS A 371 11.25 -26.21 -2.17
C LYS A 371 11.70 -25.06 -3.07
N ASN A 372 11.15 -23.86 -2.89
CA ASN A 372 11.38 -22.71 -3.76
C ASN A 372 12.15 -21.59 -3.07
N TRP A 373 12.77 -21.87 -1.92
CA TRP A 373 13.56 -20.88 -1.21
C TRP A 373 14.70 -20.36 -2.10
N PRO A 374 14.87 -19.04 -2.23
CA PRO A 374 15.85 -18.49 -3.14
C PRO A 374 17.29 -18.75 -2.65
N THR A 375 18.21 -18.92 -3.59
CA THR A 375 19.64 -18.99 -3.28
C THR A 375 20.24 -17.58 -3.29
N GLN A 376 21.29 -17.36 -2.49
CA GLN A 376 21.89 -16.04 -2.32
C GLN A 376 22.43 -15.43 -3.62
N ASN A 377 22.86 -16.29 -4.55
CA ASN A 377 23.47 -15.90 -5.83
C ASN A 377 22.48 -15.97 -7.02
N GLN A 378 21.20 -16.17 -6.76
CA GLN A 378 20.19 -16.15 -7.82
C GLN A 378 20.20 -14.77 -8.50
N MET A 379 19.93 -14.72 -9.81
CA MET A 379 19.79 -13.44 -10.50
C MET A 379 18.40 -12.86 -10.25
N LEU A 380 18.32 -11.58 -9.93
CA LEU A 380 17.03 -10.89 -9.75
C LEU A 380 16.23 -10.85 -11.06
N PRO A 381 14.89 -10.90 -11.01
CA PRO A 381 14.01 -10.95 -12.18
C PRO A 381 14.32 -9.90 -13.25
N TYR A 382 14.48 -8.63 -12.88
CA TYR A 382 14.75 -7.56 -13.83
C TYR A 382 16.01 -7.84 -14.68
N PHE A 383 17.13 -8.16 -14.01
CA PHE A 383 18.40 -8.42 -14.69
C PHE A 383 18.35 -9.73 -15.49
N ALA A 384 17.67 -10.76 -14.97
CA ALA A 384 17.52 -12.03 -15.67
C ALA A 384 16.71 -11.88 -16.98
N ASN A 385 15.66 -11.06 -16.97
CA ASN A 385 14.85 -10.78 -18.16
C ASN A 385 15.65 -9.97 -19.18
N GLN A 386 16.42 -8.97 -18.72
CA GLN A 386 17.31 -8.20 -19.58
C GLN A 386 18.37 -9.07 -20.27
N GLN A 387 19.01 -9.96 -19.51
CA GLN A 387 20.02 -10.88 -20.07
C GLN A 387 19.41 -11.85 -21.09
N LYS A 388 18.20 -12.36 -20.84
CA LYS A 388 17.48 -13.24 -21.77
C LYS A 388 17.26 -12.55 -23.12
N GLU A 389 16.83 -11.28 -23.10
CA GLU A 389 16.62 -10.50 -24.33
C GLU A 389 17.94 -10.25 -25.08
N LEU A 390 19.01 -9.87 -24.39
CA LEU A 390 20.33 -9.69 -25.01
C LEU A 390 20.84 -10.97 -25.68
N ASN A 391 20.63 -12.13 -25.06
CA ASN A 391 21.03 -13.41 -25.65
C ASN A 391 20.18 -13.78 -26.88
N SER A 392 18.91 -13.36 -26.93
CA SER A 392 18.03 -13.62 -28.07
C SER A 392 18.39 -12.83 -29.34
N PHE A 393 19.15 -11.74 -29.22
CA PHE A 393 19.65 -10.97 -30.37
C PHE A 393 20.96 -11.50 -30.95
N ASN A 394 21.69 -12.33 -30.20
CA ASN A 394 23.00 -12.87 -30.61
C ASN A 394 22.91 -14.26 -31.25
N ASN A 395 21.74 -14.89 -31.20
CA ASN A 395 21.42 -16.18 -31.85
C ASN A 395 20.47 -15.92 -33.01
#